data_AF-A0A673MFX1-F1
#
_entry.id   AF-A0A673MFX1-F1
#
_cell.length_a   1.000
_cell.length_b   1.000
_cell.length_c   1.000
_cell.angle_alpha   90.00
_cell.angle_beta   90.00
_cell.angle_gamma   90.00
#
_symmetry.space_group_name_H-M   'P 1'
#
loop_
_entity.id
_entity.type
_entity.pdbx_description
1 polymer ?
#
loop_
_entity_poly.entity_id
_entity_poly.type
_entity_poly.pdbx_seq_one_letter_code
_entity_poly.pdbx_strand_id
1 'polypeptide(L)'
;MRINEDILLEGEKVVLVPYNADHVPRYHQWMCSPELQKLTASEPLTLEQEYDMQRCWREDDDKCTFIILDKQKWADPSIPEQECMVGDVNIFLTDPSDPSLAELEIMIAVPCYRGKGLGKELICSRNISLTSSELSM
;
A
#
# COMPACT_ATOMS: atom_id res chain seq x y z
N MET A 1 8.50 0.16 8.65
CA MET A 1 9.19 1.43 8.92
C MET A 1 8.26 2.45 9.58
N ARG A 2 8.76 3.26 10.51
CA ARG A 2 8.01 4.44 11.04
C ARG A 2 8.12 5.67 10.14
N ILE A 3 9.12 5.74 9.25
CA ILE A 3 9.37 6.94 8.45
C ILE A 3 8.19 7.35 7.58
N ASN A 4 7.41 6.36 7.12
CA ASN A 4 6.27 6.59 6.24
C ASN A 4 4.95 6.70 7.00
N GLU A 5 4.94 6.64 8.34
CA GLU A 5 3.70 6.52 9.11
C GLU A 5 2.76 7.72 8.99
N ASP A 6 3.30 8.89 8.68
CA ASP A 6 2.55 10.14 8.45
C ASP A 6 2.66 10.63 6.98
N ILE A 7 3.10 9.75 6.07
CA ILE A 7 3.31 10.09 4.67
C ILE A 7 2.10 9.67 3.85
N LEU A 8 1.40 10.67 3.30
CA LEU A 8 0.42 10.47 2.23
C LEU A 8 1.01 10.95 0.90
N LEU A 9 0.86 10.11 -0.12
CA LEU A 9 1.35 10.36 -1.47
C LEU A 9 0.16 10.44 -2.42
N GLU A 10 -0.10 11.62 -2.95
CA GLU A 10 -1.24 11.84 -3.84
C GLU A 10 -0.81 11.81 -5.32
N GLY A 11 -1.42 10.92 -6.10
CA GLY A 11 -1.31 10.83 -7.55
C GLY A 11 -2.49 11.44 -8.30
N GLU A 12 -2.59 11.16 -9.60
CA GLU A 12 -3.70 11.62 -10.44
C GLU A 12 -4.96 10.76 -10.23
N LYS A 13 -4.80 9.44 -10.13
CA LYS A 13 -5.89 8.46 -9.98
C LYS A 13 -5.81 7.67 -8.68
N VAL A 14 -4.65 7.67 -8.02
CA VAL A 14 -4.42 6.90 -6.80
C VAL A 14 -3.95 7.78 -5.66
N VAL A 15 -4.21 7.33 -4.44
CA VAL A 15 -3.62 7.86 -3.22
C VAL A 15 -2.90 6.72 -2.52
N LEU A 16 -1.67 6.93 -2.05
CA LEU A 16 -0.98 5.97 -1.20
C LEU A 16 -1.05 6.43 0.24
N VAL A 17 -1.49 5.51 1.10
CA VAL A 17 -1.53 5.71 2.55
C VAL A 17 -0.68 4.64 3.24
N PRO A 18 -0.14 4.91 4.44
CA PRO A 18 0.66 3.94 5.17
C PRO A 18 -0.18 2.71 5.54
N TYR A 19 0.41 1.51 5.47
CA TYR A 19 -0.31 0.29 5.82
C TYR A 19 -0.54 0.17 7.33
N ASN A 20 -1.79 0.30 7.75
CA ASN A 20 -2.24 0.30 9.14
C ASN A 20 -3.02 -0.98 9.50
N ALA A 21 -3.18 -1.22 10.81
CA ALA A 21 -3.89 -2.39 11.32
C ALA A 21 -5.35 -2.48 10.81
N ASP A 22 -6.01 -1.34 10.59
CA ASP A 22 -7.39 -1.28 10.07
C ASP A 22 -7.55 -1.79 8.63
N HIS A 23 -6.44 -1.89 7.89
CA HIS A 23 -6.42 -2.45 6.52
C HIS A 23 -6.29 -3.98 6.51
N VAL A 24 -5.80 -4.58 7.60
CA VAL A 24 -5.52 -6.02 7.70
C VAL A 24 -6.73 -6.89 7.35
N PRO A 25 -7.97 -6.61 7.81
CA PRO A 25 -9.12 -7.44 7.45
C PRO A 25 -9.37 -7.48 5.94
N ARG A 26 -9.19 -6.35 5.25
CA ARG A 26 -9.39 -6.24 3.80
C ARG A 26 -8.23 -6.89 3.04
N TYR A 27 -7.00 -6.67 3.49
CA TYR A 27 -5.81 -7.28 2.92
C TYR A 27 -5.86 -8.81 3.03
N HIS A 28 -6.25 -9.34 4.20
CA HIS A 28 -6.44 -10.77 4.43
C HIS A 28 -7.46 -11.39 3.46
N GLN A 29 -8.55 -10.68 3.13
CA GLN A 29 -9.50 -11.14 2.11
C GLN A 29 -8.84 -11.28 0.72
N TRP A 30 -7.91 -10.39 0.37
CA TRP A 30 -7.12 -10.53 -0.86
C TRP A 30 -6.19 -11.73 -0.79
N MET A 31 -5.48 -11.90 0.33
CA MET A 31 -4.56 -13.02 0.54
C MET A 31 -5.25 -14.38 0.66
N CYS A 32 -6.58 -14.43 0.80
CA CYS A 32 -7.36 -15.66 0.65
C CYS A 32 -7.57 -16.10 -0.81
N SER A 33 -7.25 -15.26 -1.79
CA SER A 33 -7.38 -15.58 -3.21
C SER A 33 -6.19 -16.42 -3.69
N PRO A 34 -6.40 -17.65 -4.21
CA PRO A 34 -5.32 -18.48 -4.75
C PRO A 34 -4.62 -17.83 -5.96
N GLU A 35 -5.33 -16.99 -6.72
CA GLU A 35 -4.74 -16.23 -7.81
C GLU A 35 -3.69 -15.25 -7.29
N LEU A 36 -4.04 -14.48 -6.25
CA LEU A 36 -3.15 -13.48 -5.68
C LEU A 36 -1.95 -14.13 -5.01
N GLN A 37 -2.18 -15.16 -4.18
CA GLN A 37 -1.11 -15.98 -3.57
C GLN A 37 -0.10 -16.46 -4.61
N LYS A 38 -0.57 -16.95 -5.77
CA LYS A 38 0.32 -17.41 -6.83
C LYS A 38 1.09 -16.27 -7.49
N LEU A 39 0.45 -15.12 -7.69
CA LEU A 39 1.07 -13.94 -8.31
C LEU A 39 2.11 -13.27 -7.40
N THR A 40 1.88 -13.29 -6.09
CA THR A 40 2.76 -12.70 -5.07
C THR A 40 3.68 -13.73 -4.41
N ALA A 41 3.64 -14.99 -4.85
CA ALA A 41 4.32 -16.12 -4.22
C ALA A 41 4.11 -16.19 -2.69
N SER A 42 2.91 -15.82 -2.22
CA SER A 42 2.54 -15.75 -0.81
C SER A 42 1.83 -17.01 -0.35
N GLU A 43 2.10 -17.43 0.89
CA GLU A 43 1.39 -18.52 1.55
C GLU A 43 0.16 -17.99 2.31
N PRO A 44 -0.93 -18.76 2.44
CA PRO A 44 -2.07 -18.36 3.24
C PRO A 44 -1.71 -18.25 4.72
N LEU A 45 -2.14 -17.16 5.34
CA LEU A 45 -1.99 -16.90 6.76
C LEU A 45 -3.36 -16.79 7.43
N THR A 46 -3.40 -17.03 8.74
CA THR A 46 -4.59 -16.68 9.54
C THR A 46 -4.68 -15.16 9.70
N LEU A 47 -5.88 -14.66 9.99
CA LEU A 47 -6.06 -13.22 10.24
C LEU A 47 -5.15 -12.70 11.37
N GLU A 48 -4.94 -13.48 12.43
CA GLU A 48 -4.04 -13.14 13.52
C GLU A 48 -2.58 -13.04 13.06
N GLN A 49 -2.14 -13.98 12.22
CA GLN A 49 -0.80 -13.96 11.62
C GLN A 49 -0.59 -12.76 10.70
N GLU A 50 -1.63 -12.32 9.98
CA GLU A 50 -1.56 -11.07 9.18
C GLU A 50 -1.36 -9.84 10.07
N TYR A 51 -1.99 -9.79 11.26
CA TYR A 51 -1.74 -8.73 12.23
C TYR A 51 -0.33 -8.79 12.82
N ASP A 52 0.23 -9.98 13.05
CA ASP A 52 1.63 -10.13 13.45
C ASP A 52 2.57 -9.62 12.34
N MET A 53 2.31 -10.01 11.09
CA MET A 53 3.13 -9.59 9.94
C MET A 53 3.03 -8.09 9.67
N GLN A 54 1.84 -7.51 9.77
CA GLN A 54 1.67 -6.06 9.63
C GLN A 54 2.49 -5.29 10.66
N ARG A 55 2.52 -5.77 11.93
CA ARG A 55 3.36 -5.18 12.98
C ARG A 55 4.84 -5.29 12.65
N CYS A 56 5.31 -6.47 12.23
CA CYS A 56 6.70 -6.67 11.82
C CYS A 56 7.09 -5.73 10.67
N TRP A 57 6.27 -5.61 9.63
CA TRP A 57 6.54 -4.71 8.50
C TRP A 57 6.51 -3.24 8.91
N ARG A 58 5.66 -2.86 9.87
CA ARG A 58 5.64 -1.50 10.40
C ARG A 58 6.93 -1.16 11.17
N GLU A 59 7.58 -2.14 11.78
CA GLU A 59 8.83 -1.94 12.50
C GLU A 59 10.08 -2.09 11.62
N ASP A 60 9.92 -2.54 10.37
CA ASP A 60 11.04 -2.81 9.46
C ASP A 60 11.75 -1.52 9.00
N ASP A 61 13.08 -1.45 9.08
CA ASP A 61 13.83 -0.20 8.85
C ASP A 61 14.15 0.05 7.36
N ASP A 62 14.08 -0.99 6.53
CA ASP A 62 14.41 -0.93 5.10
C ASP A 62 13.18 -1.13 4.19
N LYS A 63 11.99 -1.31 4.77
CA LYS A 63 10.76 -1.59 4.04
C LYS A 63 9.63 -0.61 4.37
N CYS A 64 9.16 0.12 3.35
CA CYS A 64 7.94 0.92 3.42
C CYS A 64 6.80 0.21 2.68
N THR A 65 5.72 -0.12 3.39
CA THR A 65 4.49 -0.63 2.78
C THR A 65 3.43 0.46 2.77
N PHE A 66 2.86 0.71 1.58
CA PHE A 66 1.70 1.57 1.40
C PHE A 66 0.53 0.81 0.80
N ILE A 67 -0.67 1.22 1.16
CA ILE A 67 -1.92 0.79 0.51
C ILE A 67 -2.28 1.77 -0.59
N ILE A 68 -2.61 1.23 -1.76
CA ILE A 68 -3.08 1.98 -2.93
C ILE A 68 -4.60 2.13 -2.81
N LEU A 69 -5.07 3.37 -2.83
CA LEU A 69 -6.48 3.73 -2.81
C LEU A 69 -6.92 4.29 -4.18
N ASP A 70 -8.17 4.04 -4.54
CA ASP A 70 -8.86 4.76 -5.62
C ASP A 70 -9.17 6.20 -5.17
N LYS A 71 -8.53 7.18 -5.80
CA LYS A 71 -8.67 8.60 -5.45
C LYS A 71 -10.10 9.11 -5.59
N GLN A 72 -10.87 8.63 -6.58
CA GLN A 72 -12.23 9.09 -6.79
C GLN A 72 -13.15 8.63 -5.67
N LYS A 73 -12.99 7.38 -5.21
CA LYS A 73 -13.73 6.86 -4.06
C LYS A 73 -13.28 7.50 -2.77
N TRP A 74 -11.97 7.68 -2.59
CA TRP A 74 -11.39 8.28 -1.40
C TRP A 74 -11.80 9.75 -1.20
N ALA A 75 -12.11 10.47 -2.28
CA ALA A 75 -12.63 11.84 -2.20
C ALA A 75 -14.05 11.93 -1.61
N ASP A 76 -14.79 10.82 -1.52
CA ASP A 76 -16.10 10.75 -0.89
C ASP A 76 -15.97 10.36 0.59
N PRO A 77 -16.21 11.29 1.55
CA PRO A 77 -16.04 11.02 2.97
C PRO A 77 -17.07 10.02 3.53
N SER A 78 -18.10 9.65 2.76
CA SER A 78 -19.05 8.61 3.15
C SER A 78 -18.53 7.20 2.92
N ILE A 79 -17.46 7.04 2.13
CA ILE A 79 -16.86 5.75 1.82
C ILE A 79 -15.69 5.50 2.78
N PRO A 80 -15.71 4.41 3.57
CA PRO A 80 -14.58 4.04 4.41
C PRO A 80 -13.32 3.79 3.59
N GLU A 81 -12.16 4.15 4.12
CA GLU A 81 -10.86 3.98 3.44
C GLU A 81 -10.62 2.53 2.99
N GLN A 82 -11.07 1.54 3.78
CA GLN A 82 -10.94 0.12 3.48
C GLN A 82 -11.67 -0.29 2.19
N GLU A 83 -12.73 0.43 1.81
CA GLU A 83 -13.48 0.20 0.57
C GLU A 83 -12.86 0.90 -0.64
N CYS A 84 -11.97 1.88 -0.39
CA CYS A 84 -11.17 2.56 -1.40
C CYS A 84 -9.92 1.75 -1.79
N MET A 85 -9.52 0.75 -0.99
CA MET A 85 -8.35 -0.08 -1.22
C MET A 85 -8.42 -0.85 -2.55
N VAL A 86 -7.38 -0.73 -3.37
CA VAL A 86 -7.27 -1.42 -4.67
C VAL A 86 -6.01 -2.29 -4.81
N GLY A 87 -5.01 -2.08 -3.96
CA GLY A 87 -3.75 -2.81 -3.96
C GLY A 87 -2.78 -2.29 -2.89
N ASP A 88 -1.52 -2.68 -3.01
CA ASP A 88 -0.42 -2.22 -2.16
C ASP A 88 0.88 -2.03 -2.98
N VAL A 89 1.80 -1.27 -2.40
CA VAL A 89 3.17 -1.14 -2.87
C VAL A 89 4.12 -1.33 -1.70
N ASN A 90 5.08 -2.24 -1.87
CA ASN A 90 6.20 -2.43 -0.98
C ASN A 90 7.43 -1.79 -1.61
N ILE A 91 8.10 -0.92 -0.86
CA ILE A 91 9.33 -0.23 -1.27
C ILE A 91 10.44 -0.74 -0.38
N PHE A 92 11.43 -1.39 -0.98
CA PHE A 92 12.60 -1.95 -0.30
C PHE A 92 13.81 -1.05 -0.59
N LEU A 93 14.44 -0.53 0.46
CA LEU A 93 15.66 0.25 0.38
C LEU A 93 16.84 -0.73 0.33
N THR A 94 17.37 -0.98 -0.86
CA THR A 94 18.30 -2.09 -1.08
C THR A 94 19.75 -1.76 -0.72
N ASP A 95 20.13 -0.49 -0.68
CA ASP A 95 21.46 -0.06 -0.24
C ASP A 95 21.36 1.07 0.81
N PRO A 96 21.73 0.81 2.08
CA PRO A 96 21.81 1.84 3.11
C PRO A 96 22.78 2.98 2.77
N SER A 97 23.73 2.73 1.87
CA SER A 97 24.74 3.68 1.40
C SER A 97 24.25 4.56 0.25
N ASP A 98 23.19 4.13 -0.45
CA ASP A 98 22.54 4.87 -1.54
C ASP A 98 21.02 4.86 -1.37
N PRO A 99 20.46 5.80 -0.56
CA PRO A 99 19.03 5.89 -0.32
C PRO A 99 18.23 6.32 -1.57
N SER A 100 18.89 6.60 -2.71
CA SER A 100 18.21 6.88 -3.97
C SER A 100 17.81 5.63 -4.75
N LEU A 101 18.32 4.46 -4.34
CA LEU A 101 18.02 3.18 -4.97
C LEU A 101 17.04 2.38 -4.10
N ALA A 102 15.88 2.08 -4.69
CA ALA A 102 14.85 1.28 -4.05
C ALA A 102 14.22 0.31 -5.05
N GLU A 103 13.87 -0.87 -4.57
CA GLU A 103 13.06 -1.83 -5.31
C GLU A 103 11.59 -1.63 -4.96
N LEU A 104 10.74 -1.60 -5.99
CA LEU A 104 9.30 -1.47 -5.83
C LEU A 104 8.60 -2.75 -6.24
N GLU A 105 7.81 -3.30 -5.33
CA GLU A 105 6.89 -4.39 -5.60
C GLU A 105 5.46 -3.87 -5.52
N ILE A 106 4.72 -3.91 -6.63
CA ILE A 106 3.37 -3.35 -6.73
C ILE A 106 2.38 -4.48 -6.99
N MET A 107 1.37 -4.59 -6.14
CA MET A 107 0.22 -5.47 -6.36
C MET A 107 -1.05 -4.65 -6.57
N ILE A 108 -1.78 -4.92 -7.66
CA ILE A 108 -3.17 -4.45 -7.83
C ILE A 108 -4.11 -5.61 -7.55
N ALA A 109 -4.58 -5.69 -6.31
CA ALA A 109 -5.38 -6.80 -5.81
C ALA A 109 -6.72 -6.91 -6.53
N VAL A 110 -7.41 -5.78 -6.75
CA VAL A 110 -8.77 -5.77 -7.29
C VAL A 110 -8.77 -5.89 -8.83
N PRO A 111 -9.35 -6.96 -9.42
CA PRO A 111 -9.22 -7.25 -10.84
C PRO A 111 -9.69 -6.15 -11.78
N CYS A 112 -10.79 -5.45 -11.45
CA CYS A 112 -11.33 -4.37 -12.29
C CYS A 112 -10.46 -3.11 -12.32
N TYR A 113 -9.40 -3.04 -11.51
CA TYR A 113 -8.40 -1.97 -11.52
C TYR A 113 -7.11 -2.34 -12.27
N ARG A 114 -6.91 -3.63 -12.58
CA ARG A 114 -5.76 -4.12 -13.35
C ARG A 114 -5.85 -3.63 -14.81
N GLY A 115 -4.70 -3.39 -15.43
CA GLY A 115 -4.62 -2.92 -16.83
C GLY A 115 -5.05 -1.46 -17.06
N LYS A 116 -5.39 -0.70 -16.02
CA LYS A 116 -5.77 0.72 -16.11
C LYS A 116 -4.59 1.71 -16.00
N GLY A 117 -3.37 1.19 -15.97
CA GLY A 117 -2.14 1.99 -15.88
C GLY A 117 -1.79 2.49 -14.48
N LEU A 118 -2.45 2.02 -13.42
CA LEU A 118 -2.18 2.46 -12.03
C LEU A 118 -0.72 2.17 -11.62
N GLY A 119 -0.20 0.97 -11.87
CA GLY A 119 1.20 0.66 -11.59
C GLY A 119 2.19 1.55 -12.36
N LYS A 120 1.85 1.94 -13.60
CA LYS A 120 2.67 2.88 -14.38
C LYS A 120 2.65 4.28 -13.77
N GLU A 121 1.49 4.72 -13.28
CA GLU A 121 1.36 5.99 -12.59
C GLU A 121 2.23 6.03 -11.32
N LEU A 122 2.25 4.95 -10.54
CA LEU A 122 3.09 4.84 -9.36
C LEU A 122 4.59 4.95 -9.67
N ILE A 123 5.05 4.37 -10.78
CA ILE A 123 6.46 4.39 -11.18
C ILE A 123 6.85 5.71 -11.87
N CYS A 124 5.97 6.24 -12.72
CA CYS A 124 6.29 7.39 -13.58
C CYS A 124 5.85 8.75 -13.02
N SER A 125 5.15 8.80 -11.88
CA SER A 125 4.62 10.05 -11.37
C SER A 125 5.73 11.01 -10.94
N ARG A 126 5.84 12.11 -11.70
CA ARG A 126 6.57 13.33 -11.32
C ARG A 126 5.82 14.21 -10.32
N ASN A 127 4.56 13.89 -10.02
CA ASN A 127 3.60 14.76 -9.31
C ASN A 127 3.10 14.16 -7.99
N ILE A 128 3.83 13.21 -7.40
CA ILE A 128 3.47 12.75 -6.06
C ILE A 128 3.75 13.89 -5.08
N SER A 129 2.67 14.47 -4.56
CA SER A 129 2.77 15.50 -3.52
C SER A 129 2.78 14.83 -2.16
N LEU A 130 3.80 15.14 -1.37
CA LEU A 130 3.86 14.77 0.05
C LEU A 130 2.93 15.71 0.81
N THR A 131 1.83 15.17 1.35
CA THR A 131 1.04 15.89 2.33
C THR A 131 1.32 15.28 3.70
N SER A 132 1.97 16.04 4.58
CA SER A 132 2.02 15.66 5.99
C SER A 132 0.61 15.81 6.56
N SER A 133 0.02 14.72 7.01
CA SER A 133 -1.23 14.79 7.77
C SER A 133 -0.93 15.43 9.12
N GLU A 134 -1.02 16.76 9.22
CA GLU A 134 -1.30 17.40 10.51
C GLU A 134 -2.72 16.99 10.90
N LEU A 135 -2.85 15.83 11.55
CA LEU A 135 -4.08 15.42 12.21
C LEU A 135 -4.33 16.41 13.36
N SER A 136 -5.12 17.41 13.02
CA SER A 136 -5.79 18.29 13.95
C SER A 136 -6.84 17.46 14.71
N MET A 137 -6.51 17.04 15.93
CA MET A 137 -7.41 17.02 17.10
C MET A 137 -6.67 16.62 18.37
#